data_AF-A0A4S8KVR1-F1
#
_entry.id   AF-A0A4S8KVR1-F1
#
_cell.length_a   1.000
_cell.length_b   1.000
_cell.length_c   1.000
_cell.angle_alpha   90.00
_cell.angle_beta   90.00
_cell.angle_gamma   90.00
#
_symmetry.space_group_name_H-M   'P 1'
#
loop_
_entity.id
_entity.type
_entity.pdbx_description
1 polymer ?
#
loop_
_entity_poly.entity_id
_entity_poly.type
_entity_poly.pdbx_seq_one_letter_code
_entity_poly.pdbx_strand_id
1 'polypeptide(L)'
;MKFSTSTILSVSLAMVGSSLAAPAPAPEPVQLSVRNPSPGECVSIFKFDRGTYHGIFDQSCVNLVENCRFTVGGMNTSDIWGIKSCVAAATCQGVTPLIEMVQCTPGGESVPEASQTESLDYNIYASIVGDCAWQEGGCPITQQNYIDFVYGALSEIGTSTWPDVNNVITNWWDFIKQWTATGDTVPYLNFNDWLRFSNSQ
;
A
#
# COMPACT_ATOMS: atom_id res chain seq x y z
N MET A 1 -45.26 65.30 -42.74
CA MET A 1 -46.12 64.09 -42.87
C MET A 1 -45.33 62.94 -42.24
N LYS A 2 -45.75 62.42 -41.07
CA LYS A 2 -46.42 61.11 -40.89
C LYS A 2 -45.46 59.95 -41.28
N PHE A 3 -45.07 59.00 -40.42
CA PHE A 3 -45.84 58.25 -39.42
C PHE A 3 -45.00 57.74 -38.24
N SER A 4 -45.71 57.54 -37.13
CA SER A 4 -45.35 56.89 -35.88
C SER A 4 -45.49 55.37 -35.98
N THR A 5 -44.62 54.61 -35.30
CA THR A 5 -44.89 53.20 -34.94
C THR A 5 -44.32 52.90 -33.57
N SER A 6 -45.22 52.63 -32.62
CA SER A 6 -44.92 52.18 -31.26
C SER A 6 -44.65 50.68 -31.25
N THR A 7 -43.57 50.24 -30.59
CA THR A 7 -43.30 48.83 -30.31
C THR A 7 -43.53 48.58 -28.82
N ILE A 8 -44.43 47.66 -28.50
CA ILE A 8 -44.78 47.21 -27.16
C ILE A 8 -43.75 46.15 -26.74
N LEU A 9 -43.05 46.36 -25.61
CA LEU A 9 -42.16 45.37 -25.00
C LEU A 9 -42.96 44.57 -23.96
N SER A 10 -43.14 43.27 -24.18
CA SER A 10 -43.72 42.34 -23.21
C SER A 10 -42.64 41.90 -22.22
N VAL A 11 -42.87 42.15 -20.92
CA VAL A 11 -42.03 41.65 -19.83
C VAL A 11 -42.61 40.31 -19.36
N SER A 12 -41.89 39.22 -19.60
CA SER A 12 -42.22 37.89 -19.07
C SER A 12 -41.54 37.69 -17.72
N LEU A 13 -42.34 37.55 -16.66
CA LEU A 13 -41.90 37.26 -15.30
C LEU A 13 -41.64 35.74 -15.17
N ALA A 14 -40.37 35.32 -15.12
CA ALA A 14 -40.01 33.93 -14.87
C ALA A 14 -40.05 33.63 -13.36
N MET A 15 -40.95 32.74 -12.94
CA MET A 15 -40.97 32.23 -11.56
C MET A 15 -39.79 31.26 -11.36
N VAL A 16 -38.84 31.62 -10.52
CA VAL A 16 -37.78 30.73 -10.05
C VAL A 16 -38.38 29.79 -9.01
N GLY A 17 -38.68 28.57 -9.42
CA GLY A 17 -39.04 27.48 -8.51
C GLY A 17 -37.79 26.95 -7.81
N SER A 18 -37.63 27.25 -6.51
CA SER A 18 -36.59 26.63 -5.68
C SER A 18 -36.99 25.18 -5.36
N SER A 19 -36.45 24.23 -6.11
CA SER A 19 -36.49 22.81 -5.72
C SER A 19 -35.50 22.60 -4.57
N LEU A 20 -36.02 22.43 -3.35
CA LEU A 20 -35.26 21.90 -2.22
C LEU A 20 -34.90 20.45 -2.55
N ALA A 21 -33.67 20.23 -3.02
CA ALA A 21 -33.11 18.89 -3.14
C ALA A 21 -33.04 18.28 -1.73
N ALA A 22 -33.63 17.10 -1.56
CA ALA A 22 -33.46 16.34 -0.33
C ALA A 22 -31.96 16.05 -0.12
N PRO A 23 -31.44 16.14 1.12
CA PRO A 23 -30.05 15.79 1.39
C PRO A 23 -29.82 14.33 0.96
N ALA A 24 -28.74 14.11 0.20
CA ALA A 24 -28.33 12.76 -0.17
C ALA A 24 -28.15 11.92 1.10
N PRO A 25 -28.55 10.63 1.09
CA PRO A 25 -28.28 9.75 2.22
C PRO A 25 -26.76 9.73 2.48
N ALA A 26 -26.39 9.75 3.76
CA ALA A 26 -25.00 9.62 4.15
C ALA A 26 -24.41 8.33 3.53
N PRO A 27 -23.18 8.36 2.98
CA PRO A 27 -22.55 7.16 2.46
C PRO A 27 -22.46 6.12 3.58
N GLU A 28 -22.83 4.87 3.27
CA GLU A 28 -22.66 3.76 4.21
C GLU A 28 -21.18 3.65 4.61
N PRO A 29 -20.89 3.30 5.88
CA PRO A 29 -19.51 3.05 6.30
C PRO A 29 -18.93 1.94 5.42
N VAL A 30 -17.79 2.23 4.76
CA VAL A 30 -17.08 1.25 3.94
C VAL A 30 -16.68 0.10 4.84
N GLN A 31 -17.27 -1.08 4.62
CA GLN A 31 -16.83 -2.29 5.30
C GLN A 31 -15.52 -2.76 4.66
N LEU A 32 -14.47 -2.83 5.49
CA LEU A 32 -13.19 -3.42 5.10
C LEU A 32 -13.40 -4.93 4.89
N SER A 33 -12.92 -5.43 3.76
CA SER A 33 -12.87 -6.85 3.46
C SER A 33 -11.64 -7.45 4.12
N VAL A 34 -11.83 -8.61 4.74
CA VAL A 34 -10.78 -9.43 5.34
C VAL A 34 -11.01 -10.85 4.84
N ARG A 35 -9.99 -11.52 4.29
CA ARG A 35 -10.10 -12.91 3.82
C ARG A 35 -10.44 -13.89 4.95
N ASN A 36 -9.92 -13.65 6.16
CA ASN A 36 -10.11 -14.48 7.36
C ASN A 36 -9.80 -15.98 7.09
N PRO A 37 -8.53 -16.33 6.81
CA PRO A 37 -8.17 -17.70 6.45
C PRO A 37 -8.49 -18.70 7.57
N SER A 38 -8.90 -19.91 7.20
CA SER A 38 -9.16 -20.98 8.18
C SER A 38 -7.87 -21.43 8.89
N PRO A 39 -7.96 -22.05 10.08
CA PRO A 39 -6.76 -22.55 10.77
C PRO A 39 -5.91 -23.51 9.92
N GLY A 40 -6.54 -24.31 9.06
CA GLY A 40 -5.83 -25.22 8.15
C GLY A 40 -5.09 -24.49 7.02
N GLU A 41 -5.70 -23.42 6.48
CA GLU A 41 -5.04 -22.52 5.52
C GLU A 41 -3.86 -21.81 6.16
N CYS A 42 -4.02 -21.27 7.37
CA CYS A 42 -2.93 -20.62 8.10
C CYS A 42 -1.74 -21.56 8.30
N VAL A 43 -1.97 -22.82 8.68
CA VAL A 43 -0.90 -23.82 8.79
C VAL A 43 -0.19 -24.05 7.46
N SER A 44 -0.92 -24.04 6.34
CA SER A 44 -0.36 -24.27 5.00
C SER A 44 0.49 -23.08 4.55
N ILE A 45 -0.05 -21.86 4.64
CA ILE A 45 0.63 -20.62 4.28
C ILE A 45 1.98 -20.52 4.99
N PHE A 46 2.01 -20.73 6.32
CA PHE A 46 3.26 -20.65 7.08
C PHE A 46 4.27 -21.77 6.78
N LYS A 47 3.81 -22.94 6.32
CA LYS A 47 4.68 -24.08 6.04
C LYS A 47 5.32 -24.02 4.66
N PHE A 48 4.61 -23.50 3.67
CA PHE A 48 5.01 -23.62 2.27
C PHE A 48 5.42 -22.28 1.65
N ASP A 49 4.87 -21.16 2.11
CA ASP A 49 4.99 -19.89 1.39
C ASP A 49 5.91 -18.89 2.10
N ARG A 50 6.15 -19.09 3.41
CA ARG A 50 6.92 -18.15 4.23
C ARG A 50 8.38 -18.02 3.77
N GLY A 51 8.76 -16.80 3.41
CA GLY A 51 10.09 -16.43 2.92
C GLY A 51 10.35 -16.84 1.48
N THR A 52 9.33 -17.26 0.75
CA THR A 52 9.41 -17.64 -0.66
C THR A 52 8.72 -16.59 -1.51
N TYR A 53 9.40 -16.11 -2.55
CA TYR A 53 8.83 -15.18 -3.53
C TYR A 53 9.31 -15.54 -4.93
N HIS A 54 8.37 -15.67 -5.87
CA HIS A 54 8.62 -16.22 -7.21
C HIS A 54 9.41 -17.55 -7.21
N GLY A 55 9.12 -18.41 -6.22
CA GLY A 55 9.76 -19.72 -6.06
C GLY A 55 11.18 -19.69 -5.50
N ILE A 56 11.69 -18.52 -5.09
CA ILE A 56 13.00 -18.36 -4.47
C ILE A 56 12.82 -18.16 -2.97
N PHE A 57 13.40 -19.06 -2.18
CA PHE A 57 13.41 -18.96 -0.72
C PHE A 57 14.60 -18.11 -0.24
N ASP A 58 14.35 -17.21 0.72
CA ASP A 58 15.38 -16.48 1.44
C ASP A 58 15.07 -16.41 2.95
N GLN A 59 16.01 -16.88 3.77
CA GLN A 59 15.85 -16.93 5.22
C GLN A 59 15.82 -15.53 5.87
N SER A 60 16.46 -14.51 5.27
CA SER A 60 16.35 -13.14 5.75
C SER A 60 14.93 -12.59 5.56
N CYS A 61 14.25 -13.01 4.48
CA CYS A 61 12.85 -12.66 4.26
C CYS A 61 11.93 -13.25 5.33
N VAL A 62 12.15 -14.52 5.71
CA VAL A 62 11.44 -15.14 6.83
C VAL A 62 11.55 -14.27 8.09
N ASN A 63 12.73 -13.73 8.38
CA ASN A 63 12.93 -12.91 9.57
C ASN A 63 12.14 -11.58 9.50
N LEU A 64 12.05 -10.95 8.33
CA LEU A 64 11.22 -9.76 8.12
C LEU A 64 9.72 -10.09 8.28
N VAL A 65 9.25 -11.19 7.68
CA VAL A 65 7.85 -11.64 7.77
C VAL A 65 7.46 -11.94 9.22
N GLU A 66 8.31 -12.66 9.96
CA GLU A 66 8.09 -12.98 11.36
C GLU A 66 8.03 -11.73 12.23
N ASN A 67 8.99 -10.80 12.04
CA ASN A 67 8.97 -9.55 12.80
C ASN A 67 7.72 -8.72 12.46
N CYS A 68 7.35 -8.62 11.19
CA CYS A 68 6.15 -7.89 10.76
C CYS A 68 4.89 -8.42 11.45
N ARG A 69 4.60 -9.72 11.30
CA ARG A 69 3.33 -10.29 11.80
C ARG A 69 3.21 -10.20 13.32
N PHE A 70 4.31 -10.41 14.05
CA PHE A 70 4.28 -10.30 15.51
C PHE A 70 4.22 -8.85 15.98
N THR A 71 4.78 -7.90 15.22
CA THR A 71 4.64 -6.47 15.52
C THR A 71 3.19 -6.03 15.32
N VAL A 72 2.58 -6.40 14.19
CA VAL A 72 1.16 -6.12 13.91
C VAL A 72 0.27 -6.73 14.99
N GLY A 73 0.41 -8.02 15.26
CA GLY A 73 -0.39 -8.72 16.27
C GLY A 73 -0.19 -8.19 17.68
N GLY A 74 1.05 -7.85 18.06
CA GLY A 74 1.38 -7.27 19.36
C GLY A 74 0.84 -5.85 19.55
N MET A 75 0.78 -5.06 18.47
CA MET A 75 0.20 -3.71 18.49
C MET A 75 -1.32 -3.71 18.28
N ASN A 76 -1.90 -4.82 17.80
CA ASN A 76 -3.30 -4.93 17.41
C ASN A 76 -3.73 -3.80 16.46
N THR A 77 -2.92 -3.57 15.43
CA THR A 77 -3.10 -2.52 14.42
C THR A 77 -3.54 -3.10 13.08
N SER A 78 -4.33 -2.36 12.32
CA SER A 78 -4.63 -2.65 10.91
C SER A 78 -3.68 -1.95 9.94
N ASP A 79 -2.88 -0.98 10.43
CA ASP A 79 -1.92 -0.24 9.64
C ASP A 79 -0.60 -1.02 9.53
N ILE A 80 -0.57 -1.93 8.56
CA ILE A 80 0.59 -2.76 8.24
C ILE A 80 1.70 -1.95 7.54
N TRP A 81 1.35 -0.91 6.78
CA TRP A 81 2.35 -0.11 6.04
C TRP A 81 2.98 1.01 6.88
N GLY A 82 2.49 1.24 8.10
CA GLY A 82 3.19 1.99 9.14
C GLY A 82 4.36 1.24 9.79
N ILE A 83 4.56 -0.04 9.48
CA ILE A 83 5.60 -0.88 10.10
C ILE A 83 6.71 -1.17 9.07
N LYS A 84 7.94 -0.73 9.38
CA LYS A 84 9.10 -0.86 8.48
C LYS A 84 9.36 -2.29 8.03
N SER A 85 9.35 -3.24 8.97
CA SER A 85 9.59 -4.66 8.66
C SER A 85 8.49 -5.26 7.78
N CYS A 86 7.26 -4.78 7.86
CA CYS A 86 6.17 -5.20 6.98
C CYS A 86 6.35 -4.69 5.56
N VAL A 87 6.73 -3.42 5.39
CA VAL A 87 7.02 -2.87 4.05
C VAL A 87 8.20 -3.61 3.42
N ALA A 88 9.26 -3.89 4.18
CA ALA A 88 10.39 -4.68 3.70
C ALA A 88 9.99 -6.13 3.38
N ALA A 89 9.23 -6.78 4.28
CA ALA A 89 8.74 -8.15 4.09
C ALA A 89 7.89 -8.29 2.82
N ALA A 90 7.03 -7.31 2.53
CA ALA A 90 6.17 -7.34 1.34
C ALA A 90 7.00 -7.50 0.06
N THR A 91 8.18 -6.86 0.01
CA THR A 91 9.06 -6.90 -1.17
C THR A 91 9.73 -8.26 -1.42
N CYS A 92 9.87 -9.08 -0.37
CA CYS A 92 10.54 -10.37 -0.46
C CYS A 92 9.61 -11.57 -0.26
N GLN A 93 8.36 -11.34 0.16
CA GLN A 93 7.31 -12.34 0.38
C GLN A 93 6.17 -12.22 -0.63
N GLY A 94 5.99 -11.04 -1.22
CA GLY A 94 4.75 -10.65 -1.88
C GLY A 94 3.77 -10.00 -0.91
N VAL A 95 2.95 -9.08 -1.44
CA VAL A 95 1.97 -8.31 -0.67
C VAL A 95 0.84 -9.21 -0.17
N THR A 96 0.25 -10.01 -1.05
CA THR A 96 -0.91 -10.85 -0.71
C THR A 96 -0.54 -11.94 0.31
N PRO A 97 0.53 -12.73 0.11
CA PRO A 97 0.90 -13.75 1.10
C PRO A 97 1.29 -13.15 2.45
N LEU A 98 1.92 -11.97 2.47
CA LEU A 98 2.24 -11.29 3.73
C LEU A 98 0.98 -10.91 4.50
N ILE A 99 0.00 -10.26 3.86
CA ILE A 99 -1.25 -9.87 4.52
C ILE A 99 -1.97 -11.10 5.08
N GLU A 100 -2.04 -12.19 4.32
CA GLU A 100 -2.67 -13.43 4.78
C GLU A 100 -1.93 -14.04 5.98
N MET A 101 -0.60 -13.99 5.98
CA MET A 101 0.22 -14.40 7.13
C MET A 101 -0.05 -13.55 8.37
N VAL A 102 -0.28 -12.24 8.19
CA VAL A 102 -0.63 -11.35 9.29
C VAL A 102 -2.05 -11.62 9.80
N GLN A 103 -3.03 -11.81 8.91
CA GLN A 103 -4.40 -12.18 9.27
C GLN A 103 -4.47 -13.53 10.00
N CYS A 104 -3.52 -14.44 9.74
CA CYS A 104 -3.36 -15.71 10.44
C CYS A 104 -2.65 -15.60 11.80
N THR A 105 -2.28 -14.39 12.24
CA THR A 105 -1.56 -14.15 13.51
C THR A 105 -2.52 -13.51 14.52
N PRO A 106 -2.57 -13.99 15.78
CA PRO A 106 -3.39 -13.36 16.81
C PRO A 106 -3.12 -11.86 16.96
N GLY A 107 -4.18 -11.04 16.91
CA GLY A 107 -4.13 -9.58 16.91
C GLY A 107 -3.96 -8.94 15.52
N GLY A 108 -3.72 -9.73 14.47
CA GLY A 108 -3.58 -9.28 13.08
C GLY A 108 -4.82 -9.53 12.23
N GLU A 109 -5.88 -10.12 12.77
CA GLU A 109 -7.07 -10.57 12.04
C GLU A 109 -7.87 -9.42 11.42
N SER A 110 -7.67 -8.19 11.91
CA SER A 110 -8.36 -7.00 11.42
C SER A 110 -7.68 -6.30 10.24
N VAL A 111 -6.50 -6.78 9.82
CA VAL A 111 -5.80 -6.21 8.66
C VAL A 111 -6.63 -6.48 7.39
N PRO A 112 -7.02 -5.44 6.64
CA PRO A 112 -7.83 -5.59 5.45
C PRO A 112 -7.05 -6.18 4.28
N GLU A 113 -7.77 -6.56 3.23
CA GLU A 113 -7.16 -6.89 1.94
C GLU A 113 -6.29 -5.73 1.40
N ALA A 114 -5.26 -6.06 0.61
CA ALA A 114 -4.25 -5.10 0.13
C ALA A 114 -4.86 -3.79 -0.41
N SER A 115 -5.90 -3.89 -1.24
CA SER A 115 -6.54 -2.73 -1.89
C SER A 115 -7.24 -1.77 -0.94
N GLN A 116 -7.53 -2.22 0.28
CA GLN A 116 -8.23 -1.49 1.33
C GLN A 116 -7.32 -1.15 2.52
N THR A 117 -6.04 -1.54 2.47
CA THR A 117 -5.06 -1.04 3.42
C THR A 117 -4.88 0.48 3.28
N GLU A 118 -4.44 1.09 4.38
CA GLU A 118 -4.02 2.49 4.42
C GLU A 118 -2.91 2.77 3.40
N SER A 119 -2.62 4.04 3.17
CA SER A 119 -1.43 4.39 2.39
C SER A 119 -0.15 4.09 3.16
N LEU A 120 0.94 3.86 2.43
CA LEU A 120 2.28 3.77 3.01
C LEU A 120 2.56 4.98 3.92
N ASP A 121 2.94 4.73 5.18
CA ASP A 121 3.31 5.82 6.08
C ASP A 121 4.48 6.61 5.48
N TYR A 122 4.29 7.93 5.39
CA TYR A 122 5.24 8.79 4.69
C TYR A 122 6.59 8.89 5.40
N ASN A 123 6.66 8.67 6.71
CA ASN A 123 7.92 8.57 7.45
C ASN A 123 8.67 7.28 7.10
N ILE A 124 7.95 6.18 6.83
CA ILE A 124 8.59 4.97 6.31
C ILE A 124 9.16 5.25 4.92
N TYR A 125 8.40 5.91 4.04
CA TYR A 125 8.91 6.32 2.73
C TYR A 125 10.14 7.25 2.85
N ALA A 126 10.07 8.26 3.73
CA ALA A 126 11.19 9.16 4.01
C ALA A 126 12.41 8.42 4.58
N SER A 127 12.21 7.33 5.31
CA SER A 127 13.32 6.48 5.77
C SER A 127 14.03 5.72 4.64
N ILE A 128 13.40 5.57 3.48
CA ILE A 128 13.97 4.92 2.29
C ILE A 128 14.80 5.94 1.48
N VAL A 129 14.21 7.09 1.18
CA VAL A 129 14.79 8.06 0.25
C VAL A 129 15.52 9.22 0.92
N GLY A 130 15.39 9.35 2.23
CA GLY A 130 15.98 10.42 3.04
C GLY A 130 15.21 11.75 2.96
N ASP A 131 15.89 12.83 3.32
CA ASP A 131 15.28 14.17 3.46
C ASP A 131 14.63 14.70 2.18
N CYS A 132 15.03 14.20 1.01
CA CYS A 132 14.43 14.61 -0.25
C CYS A 132 12.97 14.13 -0.42
N ALA A 133 12.46 13.25 0.45
CA ALA A 133 11.03 12.93 0.50
C ALA A 133 10.17 14.19 0.71
N TRP A 134 10.65 15.14 1.51
CA TRP A 134 9.88 16.33 1.91
C TRP A 134 9.96 17.50 0.92
N GLN A 135 10.65 17.31 -0.20
CA GLN A 135 10.74 18.32 -1.26
C GLN A 135 9.49 18.29 -2.14
N GLU A 136 9.21 19.39 -2.85
CA GLU A 136 8.10 19.42 -3.81
C GLU A 136 8.29 18.34 -4.89
N GLY A 137 7.31 17.44 -5.02
CA GLY A 137 7.37 16.28 -5.90
C GLY A 137 8.08 15.04 -5.31
N GLY A 138 8.85 15.20 -4.23
CA GLY A 138 9.64 14.13 -3.60
C GLY A 138 10.74 13.56 -4.51
N CYS A 139 11.60 12.71 -3.96
CA CYS A 139 12.58 11.95 -4.72
C CYS A 139 12.16 10.47 -4.81
N PRO A 140 12.26 9.83 -5.99
CA PRO A 140 11.87 8.44 -6.14
C PRO A 140 12.88 7.49 -5.48
N ILE A 141 12.42 6.29 -5.13
CA ILE A 141 13.27 5.22 -4.61
C ILE A 141 14.22 4.77 -5.72
N THR A 142 15.53 4.87 -5.48
CA THR A 142 16.55 4.26 -6.33
C THR A 142 16.84 2.82 -5.88
N GLN A 143 17.55 2.04 -6.71
CA GLN A 143 18.01 0.71 -6.32
C GLN A 143 18.84 0.74 -5.03
N GLN A 144 19.75 1.72 -4.87
CA GLN A 144 20.58 1.81 -3.66
C GLN A 144 19.72 2.14 -2.44
N ASN A 145 18.76 3.06 -2.56
CA ASN A 145 17.82 3.35 -1.47
C ASN A 145 17.06 2.09 -1.04
N TYR A 146 16.61 1.28 -2.00
CA TYR A 146 15.91 0.03 -1.72
C TYR A 146 16.80 -1.00 -1.01
N ILE A 147 18.04 -1.19 -1.47
CA ILE A 147 19.02 -2.08 -0.81
C ILE A 147 19.26 -1.61 0.63
N ASP A 148 19.56 -0.32 0.81
CA ASP A 148 19.85 0.25 2.13
C ASP A 148 18.64 0.13 3.06
N PHE A 149 17.42 0.31 2.54
CA PHE A 149 16.18 0.09 3.28
C PHE A 149 16.02 -1.35 3.76
N VAL A 150 16.20 -2.34 2.88
CA VAL A 150 16.07 -3.76 3.23
C VAL A 150 17.10 -4.16 4.29
N TYR A 151 18.37 -3.81 4.09
CA TYR A 151 19.44 -4.11 5.05
C TYR A 151 19.27 -3.31 6.35
N GLY A 152 18.75 -2.09 6.28
CA GLY A 152 18.39 -1.29 7.44
C GLY A 152 17.27 -1.93 8.26
N ALA A 153 16.21 -2.42 7.60
CA ALA A 153 15.11 -3.14 8.26
C ALA A 153 15.61 -4.43 8.93
N LEU A 154 16.45 -5.22 8.24
CA LEU A 154 17.09 -6.41 8.80
C LEU A 154 17.96 -6.07 10.03
N SER A 155 18.74 -5.00 9.95
CA SER A 155 19.54 -4.51 11.08
C SER A 155 18.67 -4.13 12.28
N GLU A 156 17.57 -3.43 12.04
CA GLU A 156 16.65 -2.94 13.08
C GLU A 156 15.96 -4.08 13.82
N ILE A 157 15.61 -5.17 13.12
CA ILE A 157 15.03 -6.36 13.75
C ILE A 157 16.08 -7.26 14.43
N GLY A 158 17.38 -6.91 14.35
CA GLY A 158 18.46 -7.63 15.04
C GLY A 158 18.79 -9.01 14.46
N THR A 159 18.53 -9.27 13.18
CA THR A 159 18.89 -10.53 12.53
C THR A 159 20.41 -10.62 12.27
N SER A 160 20.95 -11.85 12.26
CA SER A 160 22.29 -12.15 11.76
C SER A 160 22.31 -12.79 10.37
N THR A 161 21.13 -13.00 9.78
CA THR A 161 20.96 -13.57 8.44
C THR A 161 20.73 -12.46 7.42
N TRP A 162 21.53 -12.45 6.36
CA TRP A 162 21.53 -11.44 5.32
C TRP A 162 21.32 -12.09 3.95
N PRO A 163 20.50 -11.50 3.07
CA PRO A 163 20.34 -11.97 1.70
C PRO A 163 21.60 -11.67 0.88
N ASP A 164 21.81 -12.37 -0.24
CA ASP A 164 22.76 -11.90 -1.25
C ASP A 164 22.21 -10.60 -1.88
N VAL A 165 23.04 -9.57 -2.05
CA VAL A 165 22.59 -8.30 -2.65
C VAL A 165 22.04 -8.47 -4.06
N ASN A 166 22.55 -9.43 -4.85
CA ASN A 166 22.00 -9.72 -6.16
C ASN A 166 20.61 -10.34 -6.04
N ASN A 167 20.35 -11.16 -5.00
CA ASN A 167 19.01 -11.68 -4.71
C ASN A 167 18.02 -10.54 -4.43
N VAL A 168 18.43 -9.56 -3.60
CA VAL A 168 17.63 -8.36 -3.31
C VAL A 168 17.30 -7.58 -4.58
N ILE A 169 18.26 -7.44 -5.50
CA ILE A 169 18.06 -6.72 -6.76
C ILE A 169 17.15 -7.52 -7.70
N THR A 170 17.56 -8.74 -8.06
CA THR A 170 16.92 -9.48 -9.16
C THR A 170 15.59 -10.10 -8.77
N ASN A 171 15.46 -10.52 -7.50
CA ASN A 171 14.31 -11.29 -7.07
C ASN A 171 13.31 -10.46 -6.27
N TRP A 172 13.65 -9.25 -5.81
CA TRP A 172 12.74 -8.37 -5.09
C TRP A 172 12.55 -7.01 -5.78
N TRP A 173 13.63 -6.24 -5.98
CA TRP A 173 13.55 -4.90 -6.59
C TRP A 173 13.05 -4.90 -8.03
N ASP A 174 13.57 -5.81 -8.85
CA ASP A 174 13.23 -5.87 -10.28
C ASP A 174 11.74 -6.18 -10.50
N PHE A 175 11.12 -6.98 -9.62
CA PHE A 175 9.68 -7.24 -9.68
C PHE A 175 8.83 -6.01 -9.34
N ILE A 176 9.28 -5.18 -8.39
CA ILE A 176 8.62 -3.90 -8.10
C ILE A 176 8.71 -2.98 -9.32
N LYS A 177 9.92 -2.78 -9.86
CA LYS A 177 10.11 -1.94 -11.07
C LYS A 177 9.31 -2.43 -12.26
N GLN A 178 9.26 -3.75 -12.46
CA GLN A 178 8.51 -4.36 -13.55
C GLN A 178 7.02 -4.07 -13.42
N TRP A 179 6.47 -4.17 -12.21
CA TRP A 179 5.06 -3.89 -11.95
C TRP A 179 4.74 -2.40 -12.08
N THR A 180 5.60 -1.52 -11.54
CA THR A 180 5.36 -0.07 -11.54
C THR A 180 5.59 0.56 -12.91
N ALA A 181 6.42 -0.04 -13.76
CA ALA A 181 6.78 0.44 -15.08
C ALA A 181 7.34 1.88 -15.10
N THR A 182 8.06 2.27 -14.04
CA THR A 182 8.61 3.62 -13.85
C THR A 182 10.08 3.78 -14.27
N GLY A 183 10.69 2.71 -14.80
CA GLY A 183 12.11 2.67 -15.15
C GLY A 183 12.99 2.32 -13.95
N ASP A 184 14.14 2.99 -13.81
CA ASP A 184 15.16 2.64 -12.79
C ASP A 184 14.84 3.12 -11.37
N THR A 185 13.80 3.95 -11.22
CA THR A 185 13.40 4.51 -9.93
C THR A 185 11.88 4.39 -9.74
N VAL A 186 11.43 4.37 -8.49
CA VAL A 186 10.01 4.19 -8.14
C VAL A 186 9.52 5.34 -7.25
N PRO A 187 8.66 6.24 -7.75
CA PRO A 187 8.04 7.30 -6.95
C PRO A 187 7.12 6.76 -5.85
N TYR A 188 6.84 7.59 -4.83
CA TYR A 188 5.96 7.25 -3.72
C TYR A 188 4.62 6.65 -4.17
N LEU A 189 3.90 7.33 -5.08
CA LEU A 189 2.58 6.89 -5.51
C LEU A 189 2.62 5.49 -6.13
N ASN A 190 3.62 5.21 -6.97
CA ASN A 190 3.78 3.90 -7.60
C ASN A 190 4.16 2.81 -6.60
N PHE A 191 5.03 3.11 -5.63
CA PHE A 191 5.38 2.14 -4.60
C PHE A 191 4.21 1.85 -3.64
N ASN A 192 3.49 2.90 -3.25
CA ASN A 192 2.24 2.79 -2.49
C ASN A 192 1.18 1.98 -3.25
N ASP A 193 1.02 2.22 -4.55
CA ASP A 193 0.08 1.46 -5.38
C ASP A 193 0.51 0.00 -5.52
N TRP A 194 1.82 -0.27 -5.63
CA TRP A 194 2.32 -1.64 -5.61
C TRP A 194 1.98 -2.35 -4.29
N LEU A 195 2.15 -1.71 -3.14
CA LEU A 195 1.79 -2.26 -1.82
C LEU A 195 0.29 -2.56 -1.67
N ARG A 196 -0.57 -1.87 -2.43
CA ARG A 196 -2.04 -1.96 -2.29
C ARG A 196 -2.69 -2.77 -3.39
N PHE A 197 -2.09 -2.84 -4.57
CA PHE A 197 -2.73 -3.38 -5.77
C PHE A 197 -1.86 -4.38 -6.54
N SER A 198 -0.59 -4.57 -6.17
CA SER A 198 0.15 -5.70 -6.70
C SER A 198 -0.40 -6.97 -6.08
N ASN A 199 -0.98 -7.85 -6.90
CA ASN A 199 -1.30 -9.23 -6.50
C ASN A 199 0.00 -10.07 -6.41
N SER A 200 1.06 -9.47 -5.87
CA SER A 200 2.39 -10.06 -5.81
C SER A 200 2.40 -11.23 -4.83
N GLN A 201 2.87 -12.38 -5.33
CA GLN A 201 2.96 -13.68 -4.67
C GLN A 201 4.28 -14.32 -5.06
#